data_AF-A0A9E0YMF6-F1
#
_entry.id   AF-A0A9E0YMF6-F1
#
_cell.length_a   1.000
_cell.length_b   1.000
_cell.length_c   1.000
_cell.angle_alpha   90.00
_cell.angle_beta   90.00
_cell.angle_gamma   90.00
#
_symmetry.space_group_name_H-M   'P 1'
#
loop_
_entity.id
_entity.type
_entity.pdbx_description
1 polymer ?
#
loop_
_entity_poly.entity_id
_entity_poly.type
_entity_poly.pdbx_seq_one_letter_code
_entity_poly.pdbx_strand_id
1 'polypeptide(L)' 'MTSILFGLAHGPRFSGVIQLDWFPFSMTFVVGFILAWMTLKTISILVPIVTHNLFKFQHSLRGC' A
#
# COMPACT_ATOMS: atom_id res chain seq x y z
N MET A 1 11.68 -3.94 5.10
CA MET A 1 10.80 -4.98 5.67
C MET A 1 9.33 -4.57 5.68
N THR A 2 8.99 -3.36 6.10
CA THR A 2 7.59 -2.87 6.17
C THR A 2 6.84 -2.91 4.83
N SER A 3 7.51 -2.63 3.71
CA SER A 3 6.90 -2.72 2.37
C SER A 3 6.48 -4.13 1.97
N ILE A 4 7.26 -5.15 2.32
CA ILE A 4 6.95 -6.57 2.05
C ILE A 4 5.70 -6.99 2.83
N LEU A 5 5.66 -6.66 4.13
CA LEU A 5 4.52 -6.94 5.00
C LEU A 5 3.25 -6.23 4.51
N PHE A 6 3.39 -4.99 4.04
CA PHE A 6 2.28 -4.22 3.49
C PHE A 6 1.73 -4.84 2.20
N GLY A 7 2.63 -5.30 1.31
CA GLY A 7 2.24 -6.07 0.12
C GLY A 7 1.53 -7.36 0.47
N LEU A 8 2.07 -8.12 1.43
CA LEU A 8 1.51 -9.39 1.89
C LEU A 8 0.18 -9.23 2.62
N ALA A 9 -0.15 -8.05 3.15
CA ALA A 9 -1.45 -7.78 3.75
C ALA A 9 -2.56 -7.56 2.69
N HIS A 10 -2.19 -7.18 1.46
CA HIS A 10 -3.14 -6.83 0.39
C HIS A 10 -3.16 -7.85 -0.77
N GLY A 11 -2.14 -8.70 -0.88
CA GLY A 11 -2.05 -9.76 -1.88
C GLY A 11 -2.97 -10.98 -1.65
N PRO A 12 -3.21 -11.45 -0.41
CA PRO A 12 -4.01 -12.64 -0.17
C PRO A 12 -5.47 -12.43 -0.58
N ARG A 13 -5.97 -13.34 -1.42
CA ARG A 13 -7.36 -13.42 -1.85
C ARG A 13 -7.95 -14.74 -1.37
N PHE A 14 -9.13 -14.66 -0.77
CA PHE A 14 -9.88 -15.83 -0.33
C PHE A 14 -10.98 -16.15 -1.34
N SER A 15 -10.86 -17.31 -1.98
CA SER A 15 -11.87 -17.84 -2.91
C SER A 15 -12.09 -19.33 -2.66
N GLY A 16 -12.23 -19.72 -1.39
CA GLY A 16 -12.28 -21.13 -0.95
C GLY A 16 -10.89 -21.75 -0.69
N VAL A 17 -9.84 -21.20 -1.30
CA VAL A 17 -8.43 -21.47 -1.02
C VAL A 17 -7.70 -20.13 -0.87
N ILE A 18 -6.64 -20.09 -0.05
CA ILE A 18 -5.78 -18.90 0.06
C ILE A 18 -4.90 -18.85 -1.19
N GLN A 19 -5.09 -17.83 -2.02
CA GLN A 19 -4.25 -17.55 -3.17
C GLN A 19 -3.61 -16.19 -3.02
N LEU A 20 -2.36 -16.06 -3.45
CA LEU A 20 -1.68 -14.77 -3.48
C LEU A 20 -1.87 -14.16 -4.87
N ASP A 21 -2.57 -13.04 -4.93
CA ASP A 21 -2.69 -12.26 -6.15
C ASP A 21 -1.48 -11.32 -6.25
N TRP A 22 -0.63 -11.60 -7.23
CA TRP A 22 0.65 -10.91 -7.41
C TRP A 22 0.47 -9.46 -7.85
N PHE A 23 -0.65 -9.14 -8.50
CA PHE A 23 -0.92 -7.78 -8.95
C PHE A 23 -1.16 -6.80 -7.77
N PRO A 24 -2.15 -7.02 -6.88
CA PRO A 24 -2.34 -6.17 -5.71
C PRO A 24 -1.14 -6.25 -4.76
N PHE A 25 -0.47 -7.40 -4.64
CA PHE A 25 0.78 -7.51 -3.89
C PHE A 25 1.85 -6.54 -4.39
N SER A 26 2.15 -6.56 -5.70
CA SER A 26 3.22 -5.75 -6.29
C SER A 26 2.90 -4.25 -6.23
N MET A 27 1.66 -3.87 -6.52
CA MET A 27 1.22 -2.47 -6.45
C MET A 27 1.33 -1.92 -5.02
N THR A 28 0.84 -2.66 -4.04
CA THR A 28 0.89 -2.23 -2.63
C THR A 28 2.30 -2.30 -2.06
N PHE A 29 3.13 -3.25 -2.48
CA PHE A 29 4.56 -3.29 -2.15
C PHE A 29 5.27 -2.00 -2.58
N VAL A 30 5.06 -1.56 -3.82
CA VAL A 30 5.67 -0.31 -4.35
C VAL A 30 5.15 0.90 -3.57
N VAL A 31 3.85 1.00 -3.33
CA VAL A 31 3.26 2.09 -2.52
C VAL A 31 3.83 2.09 -1.10
N GLY A 32 3.91 0.93 -0.44
CA GLY A 32 4.50 0.78 0.89
C GLY A 32 5.98 1.15 0.93
N PHE A 33 6.73 0.85 -0.13
CA PHE A 33 8.12 1.26 -0.26
C PHE A 33 8.25 2.78 -0.38
N ILE A 34 7.43 3.42 -1.21
CA ILE A 34 7.40 4.88 -1.37
C ILE A 34 7.03 5.56 -0.05
N LEU A 35 6.02 5.05 0.66
CA LEU A 35 5.60 5.57 1.97
C LEU A 35 6.74 5.46 3.00
N ALA A 36 7.38 4.29 3.09
CA ALA A 36 8.53 4.10 3.98
C ALA A 36 9.70 5.03 3.63
N TRP A 37 9.98 5.22 2.33
CA TRP A 37 10.98 6.16 1.85
C TRP A 37 10.65 7.61 2.26
N MET A 38 9.39 8.04 2.12
CA MET A 38 8.96 9.36 2.59
C MET A 38 9.18 9.52 4.09
N THR A 39 8.80 8.52 4.91
CA THR A 39 9.01 8.56 6.36
C THR A 39 10.47 8.80 6.71
N LEU A 40 11.40 8.11 6.03
CA LEU A 40 12.84 8.27 6.26
C LEU A 40 13.34 9.65 5.82
N LYS A 41 12.84 10.15 4.68
CA LYS A 41 13.29 11.44 4.13
C LYS A 41 12.75 12.64 4.90
N THR A 42 11.52 12.57 5.41
CA THR A 42 10.88 13.68 6.13
C THR A 42 11.00 13.56 7.65
N ILE A 43 11.50 12.42 8.16
CA ILE A 43 11.58 12.09 9.60
C ILE A 43 10.23 12.36 10.29
N SER A 44 9.14 12.04 9.60
CA SER A 44 7.79 12.33 10.05
C SER A 44 6.87 11.19 9.68
N ILE A 45 6.10 10.72 10.66
CA ILE A 45 5.06 9.72 10.50
C ILE A 45 3.77 10.34 9.94
N LEU A 46 3.57 11.65 10.09
CA LEU A 46 2.36 12.31 9.62
C LEU A 46 2.29 12.38 8.09
N VAL A 47 3.43 12.68 7.44
CA VAL A 47 3.53 12.78 5.97
C VAL A 47 3.07 11.50 5.26
N PRO A 48 3.59 10.30 5.55
CA PRO A 48 3.14 9.08 4.90
C PRO A 48 1.67 8.76 5.20
N ILE A 49 1.15 9.08 6.40
CA ILE A 49 -0.27 8.87 6.74
C ILE A 49 -1.17 9.75 5.87
N VAL A 50 -0.85 11.04 5.75
CA VAL A 50 -1.62 11.97 4.91
C VAL A 50 -1.55 11.54 3.44
N THR A 51 -0.37 11.20 2.95
CA THR A 51 -0.17 10.70 1.58
C THR A 51 -0.99 9.43 1.30
N HIS A 52 -1.02 8.48 2.22
CA HIS A 52 -1.81 7.26 2.07
C HIS A 52 -3.32 7.55 1.96
N ASN A 53 -3.84 8.42 2.83
CA ASN A 53 -5.25 8.81 2.80
C ASN A 53 -5.62 9.60 1.53
N LEU A 54 -4.75 10.50 1.07
CA LEU A 54 -4.93 11.22 -0.19
C LEU A 54 -4.96 10.26 -1.39
N PHE A 55 -4.07 9.28 -1.42
CA PHE A 55 -4.05 8.27 -2.49
C PHE A 55 -5.34 7.46 -2.52
N LYS A 56 -5.83 7.02 -1.34
CA LYS A 56 -7.13 6.34 -1.21
C LYS A 56 -8.29 7.22 -1.68
N PHE A 57 -8.30 8.49 -1.28
CA PHE A 57 -9.33 9.45 -1.67
C PHE A 57 -9.33 9.70 -3.18
N GLN A 58 -8.17 9.89 -3.81
CA GLN A 58 -8.05 10.04 -5.26
C GLN A 58 -8.56 8.79 -6.00
N HIS A 59 -8.21 7.59 -5.52
CA HIS A 59 -8.70 6.35 -6.12
C HIS A 59 -10.24 6.26 -6.04
N SER A 60 -10.83 6.66 -4.90
CA SER A 60 -12.29 6.72 -4.75
C SER A 60 -12.96 7.73 -5.69
N LEU A 61 -12.30 8.86 -5.98
CA LEU A 61 -12.84 9.87 -6.89
C LEU A 61 -12.74 9.46 -8.37
N ARG A 62 -11.74 8.66 -8.75
CA ARG A 62 -11.53 8.20 -10.13
C ARG A 62 -12.32 6.92 -10.47
N GLY A 63 -12.96 6.28 -9.49
CA GLY A 63 -13.80 5.10 -9.69
C GLY A 63 -15.24 5.40 -10.11
N CYS A 64 -15.46 6.44 -10.93
CA CYS A 64 -16.72 6.74 -11.61
C CYS A 64 -16.67 6.22 -13.04
#